data_AF-A0A3Q3BG48-F1
#
_entry.id   AF-A0A3Q3BG48-F1
#
_cell.length_a   1.000
_cell.length_b   1.000
_cell.length_c   1.000
_cell.angle_alpha   90.00
_cell.angle_beta   90.00
_cell.angle_gamma   90.00
#
_symmetry.space_group_name_H-M   'P 1'
#
loop_
_entity.id
_entity.type
_entity.pdbx_description
1 polymer ?
#
loop_
_entity_poly.entity_id
_entity_poly.type
_entity_poly.pdbx_seq_one_letter_code
_entity_poly.pdbx_strand_id
1 'polypeptide(L)'
;MATISELKSAVRDTLESRGVLGQLKARIRAEVFSALDDQREPRPPLSHENLLINELIREYLEFNKYRYTASVLTAESGQPEAALDRQFMANELKVSEDASSKSV
;
A
#
# COMPACT_ATOMS: atom_id res chain seq x y z
N MET A 1 -38.82 -18.06 -8.67
CA MET A 1 -37.92 -18.65 -7.65
C MET A 1 -36.52 -18.17 -7.99
N ALA A 2 -35.81 -17.54 -7.06
CA ALA A 2 -34.44 -17.10 -7.31
C ALA A 2 -33.55 -18.33 -7.54
N THR A 3 -32.77 -18.34 -8.62
CA THR A 3 -31.84 -19.43 -8.91
C THR A 3 -30.62 -19.33 -7.98
N ILE A 4 -29.95 -20.46 -7.73
CA ILE A 4 -28.72 -20.50 -6.93
C ILE A 4 -27.65 -19.55 -7.51
N SER A 5 -27.65 -19.34 -8.84
CA SER A 5 -26.75 -18.41 -9.52
C SER A 5 -27.05 -16.95 -9.16
N GLU A 6 -28.32 -16.55 -9.21
CA GLU A 6 -28.76 -15.20 -8.83
C GLU A 6 -28.44 -14.90 -7.37
N LEU A 7 -28.62 -15.88 -6.49
CA LEU A 7 -28.27 -15.73 -5.07
C LEU A 7 -26.75 -15.55 -4.89
N LYS A 8 -25.92 -16.33 -5.60
CA LYS A 8 -24.46 -16.16 -5.56
C LYS A 8 -24.01 -14.81 -6.11
N SER A 9 -24.63 -14.32 -7.18
CA SER A 9 -24.31 -13.00 -7.73
C SER A 9 -24.68 -11.89 -6.75
N ALA A 10 -25.90 -11.93 -6.21
CA ALA A 10 -26.36 -10.94 -5.24
C ALA A 10 -25.45 -10.86 -3.99
N VAL A 11 -25.01 -12.01 -3.48
CA VAL A 11 -24.06 -12.07 -2.35
C VAL A 11 -22.70 -11.48 -2.74
N ARG A 12 -22.18 -11.82 -3.92
CA ARG A 12 -20.92 -11.27 -4.43
C ARG A 12 -20.99 -9.75 -4.52
N ASP A 13 -21.99 -9.23 -5.22
CA ASP A 13 -22.15 -7.80 -5.49
C ASP A 13 -22.33 -7.01 -4.17
N THR A 14 -23.03 -7.60 -3.20
CA THR A 14 -23.17 -7.03 -1.86
C THR A 14 -21.84 -6.97 -1.10
N LEU A 15 -21.03 -8.03 -1.17
CA LEU A 15 -19.72 -8.05 -0.51
C LEU A 15 -18.70 -7.14 -1.23
N GLU A 16 -18.80 -7.00 -2.55
CA GLU A 16 -17.95 -6.12 -3.35
C GLU A 16 -18.28 -4.64 -3.08
N SER A 17 -19.56 -4.25 -3.10
CA SER A 17 -20.00 -2.88 -2.79
C SER A 17 -19.68 -2.42 -1.36
N ARG A 18 -19.67 -3.34 -0.39
CA ARG A 18 -19.23 -3.07 0.99
C ARG A 18 -17.71 -3.08 1.17
N GLY A 19 -16.93 -3.40 0.13
CA GLY A 19 -15.47 -3.55 0.20
C GLY A 19 -14.96 -4.81 0.92
N VAL A 20 -15.86 -5.60 1.51
CA VAL A 20 -15.54 -6.81 2.28
C VAL A 20 -14.92 -7.90 1.41
N LEU A 21 -15.41 -8.07 0.17
CA LEU A 21 -14.85 -9.06 -0.75
C LEU A 21 -13.40 -8.71 -1.14
N GLY A 22 -13.08 -7.42 -1.25
CA GLY A 22 -11.71 -6.95 -1.47
C GLY A 22 -10.80 -7.27 -0.30
N GLN A 23 -11.25 -7.00 0.94
CA GLN A 23 -10.51 -7.32 2.16
C GLN A 23 -10.26 -8.83 2.31
N LEU A 24 -11.27 -9.66 2.05
CA LEU A 24 -11.12 -11.13 2.09
C LEU A 24 -10.12 -11.63 1.05
N LYS A 25 -10.21 -11.15 -0.20
CA LYS A 25 -9.23 -11.48 -1.25
C LYS A 25 -7.82 -11.07 -0.84
N ALA A 26 -7.64 -9.90 -0.25
CA ALA A 26 -6.34 -9.42 0.23
C ALA A 26 -5.78 -10.31 1.35
N ARG A 27 -6.59 -10.67 2.34
CA ARG A 27 -6.19 -11.56 3.43
C ARG A 27 -5.79 -12.94 2.92
N ILE A 28 -6.56 -13.53 1.99
CA ILE A 28 -6.20 -14.81 1.37
C ILE A 28 -4.85 -14.71 0.67
N ARG A 29 -4.60 -13.64 -0.09
CA ARG A 29 -3.29 -13.43 -0.74
C ARG A 29 -2.17 -13.36 0.27
N ALA A 30 -2.34 -12.57 1.35
CA ALA A 30 -1.33 -12.44 2.40
C ALA A 30 -0.99 -13.80 3.05
N GLU A 31 -1.99 -14.61 3.38
CA GLU A 31 -1.79 -15.95 3.93
C GLU A 31 -1.08 -16.89 2.95
N VAL A 32 -1.45 -16.84 1.67
CA VAL A 32 -0.78 -17.63 0.61
C VAL A 32 0.67 -17.21 0.47
N PHE A 33 0.97 -15.91 0.43
CA PHE A 33 2.34 -15.41 0.39
C PHE A 33 3.11 -15.84 1.64
N SER A 34 2.55 -15.68 2.83
CA SER A 34 3.19 -16.11 4.09
C SER A 34 3.46 -17.61 4.14
N ALA A 35 2.61 -18.44 3.54
CA ALA A 35 2.81 -19.89 3.48
C ALA A 35 3.88 -20.31 2.45
N LEU A 36 4.11 -19.48 1.42
CA LEU A 36 5.13 -19.69 0.39
C LEU A 36 6.46 -19.02 0.72
N ASP A 37 6.46 -18.02 1.60
CA ASP A 37 7.64 -17.24 1.98
C ASP A 37 8.62 -18.13 2.75
N ASP A 38 9.69 -18.55 2.08
CA ASP A 38 10.75 -19.35 2.68
C ASP A 38 11.55 -18.41 3.59
N GLN A 39 11.21 -18.36 4.88
CA GLN A 39 11.78 -17.52 5.96
C GLN A 39 13.31 -17.66 6.16
N ARG A 40 13.99 -18.39 5.26
CA ARG A 40 15.42 -18.69 5.29
C ARG A 40 16.26 -17.57 4.70
N GLU A 41 15.71 -16.73 3.82
CA GLU A 41 16.43 -15.56 3.29
C GLU A 41 16.15 -14.32 4.16
N PRO A 42 17.16 -13.77 4.84
CA PRO A 42 16.98 -12.54 5.58
C PRO A 42 16.66 -11.39 4.62
N ARG A 43 15.64 -10.59 4.93
CA ARG A 43 15.37 -9.37 4.15
C ARG A 43 16.63 -8.49 4.13
N PRO A 44 16.95 -7.88 2.99
CA PRO A 44 18.01 -6.88 2.93
C PRO A 44 17.74 -5.76 3.94
N PRO A 45 18.77 -5.20 4.59
CA PRO A 45 18.60 -4.02 5.42
C PRO A 45 18.07 -2.86 4.59
N LEU A 46 17.21 -2.03 5.20
CA LEU A 46 16.68 -0.84 4.56
C LEU A 46 17.82 0.17 4.33
N SER A 47 18.23 0.34 3.07
CA SER A 47 19.24 1.33 2.69
C SER A 47 18.63 2.75 2.67
N HIS A 48 19.51 3.76 2.65
CA HIS A 48 19.10 5.16 2.52
C HIS A 48 18.30 5.40 1.23
N GLU A 49 18.72 4.82 0.12
CA GLU A 49 18.03 4.96 -1.17
C GLU A 49 16.67 4.28 -1.14
N ASN A 50 16.56 3.09 -0.54
CA ASN A 50 15.29 2.40 -0.41
C ASN A 50 14.32 3.16 0.50
N LEU A 51 14.82 3.79 1.56
CA LEU A 51 14.01 4.67 2.39
C LEU A 51 13.44 5.83 1.55
N LEU A 52 14.29 6.57 0.81
CA LEU A 52 13.83 7.66 -0.05
C LEU A 52 12.80 7.21 -1.10
N ILE A 53 13.04 6.05 -1.74
CA ILE A 53 12.09 5.48 -2.72
C ILE A 53 10.75 5.18 -2.05
N ASN A 54 10.76 4.52 -0.90
CA ASN A 54 9.52 4.15 -0.24
C ASN A 54 8.76 5.39 0.29
N GLU A 55 9.47 6.45 0.67
CA GLU A 55 8.86 7.73 1.05
C GLU A 55 8.16 8.39 -0.15
N LEU A 56 8.79 8.40 -1.33
CA LEU A 56 8.16 8.87 -2.57
C LEU A 56 6.92 8.05 -2.93
N ILE A 57 6.99 6.73 -2.75
CA ILE A 57 5.83 5.85 -2.96
C ILE A 57 4.74 6.18 -1.92
N ARG A 58 5.09 6.37 -0.65
CA ARG A 58 4.10 6.74 0.39
C ARG A 58 3.44 8.07 0.05
N GLU A 59 4.21 9.10 -0.33
CA GLU A 59 3.68 10.42 -0.74
C GLU A 59 2.71 10.27 -1.91
N TYR A 60 3.07 9.50 -2.94
CA TYR A 60 2.19 9.20 -4.07
C TYR A 60 0.88 8.52 -3.62
N LEU A 61 0.97 7.52 -2.75
CA LEU A 61 -0.21 6.79 -2.26
C LEU A 61 -1.11 7.72 -1.42
N GLU A 62 -0.53 8.58 -0.60
CA GLU A 62 -1.27 9.55 0.22
C GLU A 62 -1.95 10.62 -0.63
N PHE A 63 -1.25 11.20 -1.60
CA PHE A 63 -1.79 12.16 -2.58
C PHE A 63 -3.04 11.59 -3.26
N ASN A 64 -3.00 10.31 -3.67
CA ASN A 64 -4.11 9.64 -4.35
C ASN A 64 -5.14 9.01 -3.39
N LYS A 65 -5.01 9.23 -2.08
CA LYS A 65 -5.91 8.70 -1.03
C LYS A 65 -5.94 7.17 -0.94
N TYR A 66 -4.87 6.50 -1.34
CA TYR A 66 -4.68 5.05 -1.21
C TYR A 66 -4.20 4.66 0.20
N ARG A 67 -4.93 5.10 1.23
CA ARG A 67 -4.54 5.01 2.65
C ARG A 67 -4.23 3.59 3.12
N TYR A 68 -5.00 2.60 2.65
CA TYR A 68 -4.79 1.21 3.02
C TYR A 68 -3.48 0.66 2.43
N THR A 69 -3.17 1.00 1.17
CA THR A 69 -1.91 0.59 0.54
C THR A 69 -0.71 1.24 1.21
N ALA A 70 -0.80 2.54 1.57
CA ALA A 70 0.27 3.24 2.29
C ALA A 70 0.55 2.62 3.66
N SER A 71 -0.50 2.17 4.37
CA SER A 71 -0.37 1.46 5.64
C SER A 71 0.34 0.12 5.49
N VAL A 72 -0.01 -0.67 4.47
CA VAL A 72 0.65 -1.96 4.19
C VAL A 72 2.11 -1.74 3.81
N LEU A 73 2.42 -0.78 2.92
CA LEU A 73 3.79 -0.45 2.53
C LEU A 73 4.67 -0.13 3.75
N THR A 74 4.16 0.72 4.65
CA THR A 74 4.91 1.15 5.84
C THR A 74 5.20 -0.02 6.78
N ALA A 75 4.23 -0.93 6.95
CA ALA A 75 4.41 -2.13 7.76
C ALA A 75 5.39 -3.14 7.12
N GLU A 76 5.39 -3.27 5.80
CA GLU A 76 6.21 -4.25 5.09
C GLU A 76 7.66 -3.81 4.87
N SER A 77 7.89 -2.51 4.62
CA SER A 77 9.22 -1.99 4.30
C SER A 77 10.11 -1.78 5.53
N GLY A 78 9.53 -1.79 6.74
CA GLY A 78 10.26 -1.53 7.99
C GLY A 78 10.73 -0.08 8.14
N GLN A 79 10.17 0.84 7.36
CA GLN A 79 10.45 2.27 7.45
C GLN A 79 9.74 2.92 8.66
N PRO A 80 10.19 4.09 9.12
CA PRO A 80 9.51 4.83 10.17
C PRO A 80 8.04 5.14 9.82
N GLU A 81 7.17 5.10 10.84
CA GLU A 81 5.77 5.52 10.68
C GLU A 81 5.64 7.03 10.41
N ALA A 82 6.55 7.83 10.97
CA ALA A 82 6.63 9.24 10.68
C ALA A 82 7.18 9.45 9.25
N ALA A 83 6.39 10.11 8.40
CA ALA A 83 6.83 10.50 7.07
C ALA A 83 8.04 11.44 7.15
N LEU A 84 8.94 11.34 6.18
CA LEU A 84 10.05 12.27 6.06
C LEU A 84 9.55 13.65 5.68
N ASP A 85 10.28 14.66 6.14
CA ASP A 85 10.04 16.04 5.75
C ASP A 85 10.24 16.22 4.24
N ARG A 86 9.31 16.93 3.61
CA ARG A 86 9.31 17.08 2.15
C ARG A 86 10.49 17.92 1.65
N GLN A 87 10.88 18.93 2.40
CA GLN A 87 12.05 19.75 2.07
C GLN A 87 13.33 18.91 2.20
N PHE A 88 13.41 18.04 3.19
CA PHE A 88 14.47 17.05 3.30
C PHE A 88 14.53 16.14 2.07
N MET A 89 13.40 15.57 1.63
CA MET A 89 13.34 14.73 0.43
C MET A 89 13.76 15.47 -0.84
N ALA A 90 13.26 16.70 -1.04
CA ALA A 90 13.61 17.52 -2.20
C ALA A 90 15.12 17.80 -2.27
N ASN A 91 15.75 18.04 -1.11
CA ASN A 91 17.19 18.26 -1.02
C ASN A 91 17.98 16.98 -1.34
N GLU A 92 17.60 15.84 -0.75
CA GLU A 92 18.25 14.54 -0.99
C GLU A 92 18.15 14.10 -2.47
N LEU A 93 17.00 14.33 -3.10
CA LEU A 93 16.74 13.99 -4.49
C LEU A 93 17.24 15.05 -5.48
N LYS A 94 17.72 16.21 -4.99
CA LYS A 94 18.15 17.36 -5.79
C LYS A 94 17.05 17.87 -6.74
N VAL A 95 15.81 17.89 -6.26
CA VAL A 95 14.64 18.37 -7.01
C VAL A 95 14.17 19.69 -6.42
N SER A 96 13.82 20.65 -7.28
CA SER A 96 13.17 21.89 -6.87
C SER A 96 11.65 21.72 -6.89
N GLU A 97 10.98 21.93 -5.76
CA GLU A 97 9.52 21.95 -5.73
C GLU A 97 8.98 23.17 -6.48
N ASP A 98 8.08 22.93 -7.45
CA ASP A 98 7.33 24.00 -8.11
C ASP A 98 6.04 24.35 -7.35
N ALA A 99 5.40 25.46 -7.73
CA ALA A 99 4.15 25.90 -7.10
C ALA A 99 3.00 24.88 -7.25
N SER A 100 3.05 24.04 -8.29
CA SER A 100 2.05 22.98 -8.52
C SER A 100 2.24 21.82 -7.55
N SER A 101 3.48 21.53 -7.18
CA SER A 101 3.86 20.48 -6.24
C SER A 101 3.46 20.83 -4.80
N LYS A 102 3.49 22.11 -4.42
CA LYS A 102 3.19 22.61 -3.05
C LYS A 102 1.70 22.64 -2.68
N SER A 103 0.80 22.46 -3.65
CA SER A 103 -0.63 22.75 -3.49
C SER A 103 -1.48 21.56 -3.01
N VAL A 104 -0.86 20.55 -2.39
CA VAL A 104 -1.48 19.24 -2.10
C VAL A 104 -1.32 18.90 -0.63
#